data_AF-G1WB02-F1
#
_entry.id   AF-G1WB02-F1
#
_cell.length_a   1.000
_cell.length_b   1.000
_cell.length_c   1.000
_cell.angle_alpha   90.00
_cell.angle_beta   90.00
_cell.angle_gamma   90.00
#
_symmetry.space_group_name_H-M   'P 1'
#
loop_
_entity.id
_entity.type
_entity.pdbx_description
1 polymer ?
#
loop_
_entity_poly.entity_id
_entity_poly.type
_entity_poly.pdbx_seq_one_letter_code
_entity_poly.pdbx_strand_id
1 'polypeptide(L)'
;MAVSNGAHFVFIESICKRLDSETELLKNEYFKKAADTLKGAFNEENRYFALSKKSASTDEILAADADRDTLYSAYYRSVKSFLRVSSADLHTAAKTLWQSLVDYGIKPSMQLERETGAIQNLLADCEQKYSAEVAKLGLQTVLASLKTANAKVSELLYSRTTEQLKQVAGALRKARQQSDEAFKQVRKVANAMATLGSAEALKPFADFVNQLIKRYEDEVLPKKRKRMIRSRMAVKTSRAARNLVTAGKRLMARSRATVTMARINRAEKVRAMPQSHQRNSLL
;
A
#
# COMPACT_ATOMS: atom_id res chain seq x y z
N MET A 1 -1.33 -8.76 4.72
CA MET A 1 -2.11 -9.54 3.70
C MET A 1 -1.53 -9.38 2.28
N ALA A 2 -1.62 -10.38 1.38
CA ALA A 2 -1.17 -10.24 -0.03
C ALA A 2 -2.22 -9.49 -0.89
N VAL A 3 -2.36 -8.19 -0.60
CA VAL A 3 -3.16 -7.20 -1.34
C VAL A 3 -2.23 -6.10 -1.83
N SER A 4 -2.68 -5.28 -2.78
CA SER A 4 -1.91 -4.12 -3.27
C SER A 4 -1.55 -3.18 -2.11
N ASN A 5 -0.46 -2.41 -2.26
CA ASN A 5 -0.01 -1.47 -1.22
C ASN A 5 -1.13 -0.49 -0.85
N GLY A 6 -1.82 0.08 -1.84
CA GLY A 6 -2.94 1.01 -1.59
C GLY A 6 -4.12 0.36 -0.86
N ALA A 7 -4.49 -0.87 -1.22
CA ALA A 7 -5.59 -1.54 -0.54
C ALA A 7 -5.23 -1.88 0.92
N HIS A 8 -4.00 -2.35 1.17
CA HIS A 8 -3.50 -2.58 2.53
C HIS A 8 -3.54 -1.31 3.38
N PHE A 9 -3.03 -0.21 2.83
CA PHE A 9 -2.99 1.10 3.48
C PHE A 9 -4.40 1.52 3.94
N VAL A 10 -5.38 1.50 3.03
CA VAL A 10 -6.78 1.86 3.33
C VAL A 10 -7.41 0.92 4.36
N PHE A 11 -7.01 -0.35 4.40
CA PHE A 11 -7.52 -1.31 5.37
C PHE A 11 -7.09 -0.90 6.78
N ILE A 12 -5.79 -0.69 6.99
CA ILE A 12 -5.23 -0.31 8.28
C ILE A 12 -5.73 1.08 8.69
N GLU A 13 -5.80 2.03 7.76
CA GLU A 13 -6.37 3.36 8.00
C GLU A 13 -7.80 3.28 8.52
N SER A 14 -8.65 2.44 7.91
CA SER A 14 -10.04 2.27 8.33
C SER A 14 -10.14 1.71 9.76
N ILE A 15 -9.22 0.83 10.17
CA ILE A 15 -9.14 0.33 11.54
C ILE A 15 -8.70 1.43 12.50
N CYS A 16 -7.67 2.21 12.16
CA CYS A 16 -7.20 3.33 12.98
C CYS A 16 -8.31 4.37 13.20
N LYS A 17 -9.01 4.77 12.14
CA LYS A 17 -10.17 5.68 12.22
C LYS A 17 -11.28 5.14 13.11
N ARG A 18 -11.56 3.84 13.02
CA ARG A 18 -12.53 3.20 13.92
C ARG A 18 -12.08 3.28 15.37
N LEU A 19 -10.81 2.95 15.65
CA LEU A 19 -10.25 3.00 17.00
C LEU A 19 -10.31 4.41 17.60
N ASP A 20 -10.16 5.46 16.79
CA ASP A 20 -10.32 6.86 17.26
C ASP A 20 -11.72 7.15 17.83
N SER A 21 -12.73 6.37 17.41
CA SER A 21 -14.11 6.52 17.87
C SER A 21 -14.45 5.64 19.09
N GLU A 22 -13.56 4.73 19.53
CA GLU A 22 -13.84 3.72 20.55
C GLU A 22 -13.47 4.20 21.98
N THR A 23 -14.17 5.21 22.49
CA THR A 23 -13.86 5.84 23.79
C THR A 23 -13.92 4.88 24.98
N GLU A 24 -14.93 3.99 25.02
CA GLU A 24 -15.11 3.03 26.12
C GLU A 24 -14.06 1.91 26.11
N LEU A 25 -13.73 1.37 24.93
CA LEU A 25 -12.72 0.32 24.81
C LEU A 25 -11.32 0.83 25.15
N LEU A 26 -11.03 2.09 24.81
CA LEU A 26 -9.76 2.74 25.10
C LEU A 26 -9.54 3.06 26.59
N LYS A 27 -10.55 2.88 27.46
CA LYS A 27 -10.34 2.92 28.92
C LYS A 27 -9.52 1.74 29.42
N ASN A 28 -9.52 0.61 28.70
CA ASN A 28 -8.67 -0.52 29.02
C ASN A 28 -7.23 -0.25 28.58
N GLU A 29 -6.29 -0.26 29.52
CA GLU A 29 -4.88 0.08 29.25
C GLU A 29 -4.21 -0.82 28.20
N TYR A 30 -4.50 -2.13 28.22
CA TYR A 30 -3.94 -3.08 27.25
C TYR A 30 -4.48 -2.82 25.84
N PHE A 31 -5.78 -2.52 25.73
CA PHE A 31 -6.41 -2.21 24.45
C PHE A 31 -5.91 -0.88 23.90
N LYS A 32 -5.83 0.15 24.76
CA LYS A 32 -5.25 1.44 24.42
C LYS A 32 -3.81 1.30 23.91
N LYS A 33 -2.96 0.56 24.64
CA LYS A 33 -1.57 0.32 24.23
C LYS A 33 -1.49 -0.39 22.87
N ALA A 34 -2.35 -1.37 22.61
CA ALA A 34 -2.40 -2.06 21.32
C ALA A 34 -2.87 -1.12 20.18
N ALA A 35 -3.88 -0.29 20.45
CA ALA A 35 -4.38 0.71 19.51
C ALA A 35 -3.33 1.77 19.17
N ASP A 36 -2.64 2.31 20.18
CA ASP A 36 -1.57 3.30 20.02
C ASP A 36 -0.37 2.70 19.25
N THR A 37 -0.03 1.44 19.52
CA THR A 37 0.99 0.70 18.75
C THR A 37 0.61 0.56 17.28
N LEU A 38 -0.66 0.25 16.98
CA LEU A 38 -1.16 0.17 15.60
C LEU A 38 -1.12 1.53 14.90
N LYS A 39 -1.51 2.61 15.58
CA LYS A 39 -1.42 3.97 15.04
C LYS A 39 0.03 4.36 14.72
N GLY A 40 0.96 4.05 15.61
CA GLY A 40 2.39 4.27 15.38
C GLY A 40 2.90 3.51 14.16
N ALA A 41 2.58 2.21 14.04
CA ALA A 41 2.95 1.40 12.89
C ALA A 41 2.31 1.90 11.57
N PHE A 42 1.05 2.33 11.62
CA PHE A 42 0.34 2.91 10.48
C PHE A 42 0.97 4.22 10.02
N ASN A 43 1.35 5.11 10.95
CA ASN A 43 2.02 6.37 10.60
C ASN A 43 3.35 6.12 9.89
N GLU A 44 4.10 5.12 10.32
CA GLU A 44 5.35 4.73 9.66
C GLU A 44 5.10 4.07 8.29
N GLU A 45 4.06 3.23 8.16
CA GLU A 45 3.61 2.73 6.86
C GLU A 45 3.20 3.88 5.92
N ASN A 46 2.47 4.88 6.41
CA ASN A 46 2.07 6.05 5.64
C ASN A 46 3.28 6.82 5.09
N ARG A 47 4.28 7.04 5.95
CA ARG A 47 5.54 7.70 5.56
C ARG A 47 6.23 6.97 4.41
N TYR A 48 6.40 5.65 4.52
CA TYR A 48 7.02 4.87 3.46
C TYR A 48 6.12 4.66 2.24
N PHE A 49 4.81 4.66 2.41
CA PHE A 49 3.85 4.56 1.31
C PHE A 49 3.93 5.80 0.43
N ALA A 50 4.03 7.00 1.03
CA ALA A 50 4.25 8.25 0.32
C ALA A 50 5.56 8.24 -0.49
N LEU A 51 6.66 7.79 0.11
CA LEU A 51 7.97 7.68 -0.55
C LEU A 51 8.01 6.65 -1.68
N SER A 52 7.13 5.64 -1.66
CA SER A 52 7.11 4.55 -2.64
C SER A 52 6.38 4.86 -3.95
N LYS A 53 5.63 5.97 -4.00
CA LYS A 53 4.90 6.36 -5.21
C LYS A 53 5.89 6.71 -6.32
N LYS A 54 5.51 6.45 -7.58
CA LYS A 54 6.24 6.95 -8.76
C LYS A 54 6.50 8.43 -8.52
N SER A 55 7.75 8.86 -8.55
CA SER A 55 8.10 10.20 -8.12
C SER A 55 7.41 11.20 -9.05
N ALA A 56 6.58 12.08 -8.50
CA ALA A 56 5.98 13.20 -9.24
C ALA A 56 7.07 14.00 -9.98
N SER A 57 8.27 14.01 -9.39
CA SER A 57 9.48 14.58 -9.97
C SER A 57 9.84 14.04 -11.36
N THR A 58 9.50 12.81 -11.75
CA THR A 58 9.83 12.34 -13.12
C THR A 58 9.00 13.07 -14.17
N ASP A 59 7.70 13.20 -13.95
CA ASP A 59 6.80 13.84 -14.92
C ASP A 59 7.04 15.37 -14.93
N GLU A 60 7.37 15.97 -13.77
CA GLU A 60 7.79 17.37 -13.66
C GLU A 60 9.13 17.65 -14.36
N ILE A 61 10.11 16.74 -14.24
CA ILE A 61 11.39 16.85 -14.97
C ILE A 61 11.13 16.85 -16.47
N LEU A 62 10.30 15.93 -16.98
CA LEU A 62 9.99 15.85 -18.41
C LEU A 62 9.29 17.11 -18.93
N ALA A 63 8.40 17.71 -18.15
CA ALA A 63 7.74 18.96 -18.53
C ALA A 63 8.74 20.13 -18.56
N ALA A 64 9.57 20.28 -17.53
CA ALA A 64 10.59 21.32 -17.47
C ALA A 64 11.65 21.17 -18.57
N ASP A 65 11.99 19.93 -18.90
CA ASP A 65 12.89 19.58 -20.00
C ASP A 65 12.31 19.98 -21.36
N ALA A 66 11.04 19.65 -21.63
CA ALA A 66 10.36 20.04 -22.86
C ALA A 66 10.26 21.57 -23.03
N ASP A 67 10.01 22.30 -21.94
CA ASP A 67 10.01 23.76 -21.95
C ASP A 67 11.40 24.32 -22.25
N ARG A 68 12.45 23.75 -21.63
CA ARG A 68 13.85 24.10 -21.91
C ARG A 68 14.21 23.84 -23.38
N ASP A 69 13.86 22.68 -23.92
CA ASP A 69 14.12 22.30 -25.31
C ASP A 69 13.47 23.27 -26.29
N THR A 70 12.25 23.71 -25.97
CA THR A 70 11.51 24.70 -26.75
C THR A 70 12.25 26.04 -26.77
N LEU A 71 12.74 26.49 -25.62
CA LEU A 71 13.49 27.74 -25.48
C LEU A 71 14.87 27.68 -26.14
N TYR A 72 15.59 26.57 -25.99
CA TYR A 72 16.86 26.35 -26.67
C TYR A 72 16.67 26.32 -28.19
N SER A 73 15.62 25.63 -28.67
CA SER A 73 15.25 25.61 -30.09
C SER A 73 14.90 27.00 -30.61
N ALA A 74 14.21 27.82 -29.81
CA ALA A 74 13.90 29.21 -30.16
C ALA A 74 15.19 30.03 -30.32
N TYR A 75 16.10 29.99 -29.34
CA TYR A 75 17.40 30.67 -29.43
C TYR A 75 18.20 30.22 -30.67
N TYR A 76 18.34 28.91 -30.87
CA TYR A 76 19.05 28.33 -32.02
C TYR A 76 18.48 28.82 -33.36
N ARG A 77 17.14 28.80 -33.51
CA ARG A 77 16.46 29.25 -34.73
C ARG A 77 16.59 30.76 -34.94
N SER A 78 16.54 31.56 -33.88
CA SER A 78 16.72 33.01 -33.97
C SER A 78 18.12 33.37 -34.47
N VAL A 79 19.17 32.78 -33.89
CA VAL A 79 20.56 32.99 -34.37
C VAL A 79 20.68 32.56 -35.85
N LYS A 80 20.14 31.39 -36.19
CA LYS A 80 20.15 30.89 -37.58
C LYS A 80 19.43 31.81 -38.56
N SER A 81 18.34 32.45 -38.13
CA SER A 81 17.60 33.41 -38.96
C SER A 81 18.45 34.64 -39.31
N PHE A 82 19.18 35.18 -38.34
CA PHE A 82 20.07 36.33 -38.55
C PHE A 82 21.26 36.04 -39.48
N LEU A 83 21.56 34.78 -39.81
CA LEU A 83 22.52 34.45 -40.87
C LEU A 83 22.02 34.78 -42.29
N ARG A 84 20.75 35.16 -42.45
CA ARG A 84 20.14 35.47 -43.75
C ARG A 84 19.82 36.94 -43.95
N VAL A 85 20.10 37.79 -42.96
CA VAL A 85 19.79 39.23 -43.06
C VAL A 85 20.83 39.95 -43.91
N SER A 86 20.40 40.95 -44.67
CA SER A 86 21.29 41.75 -45.53
C SER A 86 22.15 42.76 -44.75
N SER A 87 21.81 43.04 -43.49
CA SER A 87 22.62 43.92 -42.63
C SER A 87 23.93 43.22 -42.24
N ALA A 88 25.05 43.73 -42.76
CA ALA A 88 26.38 43.18 -42.50
C ALA A 88 26.70 43.11 -41.00
N ASP A 89 26.25 44.11 -40.26
CA ASP A 89 26.45 44.27 -38.83
C ASP A 89 25.72 43.21 -38.00
N LEU A 90 24.47 42.92 -38.33
CA LEU A 90 23.68 41.88 -37.66
C LEU A 90 24.15 40.49 -38.08
N HIS A 91 24.45 40.31 -39.36
CA HIS A 91 24.95 39.06 -39.90
C HIS A 91 26.29 38.64 -39.27
N THR A 92 27.20 39.58 -39.03
CA THR A 92 28.50 39.32 -38.37
C THR A 92 28.31 38.86 -36.93
N ALA A 93 27.45 39.53 -36.15
CA ALA A 93 27.12 39.10 -34.79
C ALA A 93 26.49 37.69 -34.76
N ALA A 94 25.60 37.40 -35.71
CA ALA A 94 24.98 36.09 -35.84
C ALA A 94 25.99 34.98 -36.20
N LYS A 95 26.99 35.27 -37.04
CA LYS A 95 28.07 34.31 -37.35
C LYS A 95 28.86 33.91 -36.10
N THR A 96 29.19 34.87 -35.24
CA THR A 96 29.90 34.61 -33.96
C THR A 96 29.07 33.69 -33.06
N LEU A 97 27.80 34.02 -32.83
CA LEU A 97 26.91 33.21 -32.00
C LEU A 97 26.62 31.84 -32.61
N TRP A 98 26.52 31.76 -33.93
CA TRP A 98 26.33 30.49 -34.63
C TRP A 98 27.53 29.55 -34.45
N GLN A 99 28.75 30.07 -34.53
CA GLN A 99 29.94 29.26 -34.29
C GLN A 99 29.94 28.70 -32.86
N SER A 100 29.58 29.51 -31.86
CA SER A 100 29.40 29.04 -30.48
C SER A 100 28.39 27.89 -30.39
N LEU A 101 27.22 28.02 -31.02
CA LEU A 101 26.22 26.95 -31.06
C LEU A 101 26.74 25.66 -31.70
N VAL A 102 27.55 25.78 -32.76
CA VAL A 102 28.19 24.63 -33.43
C VAL A 102 29.23 23.97 -32.52
N ASP A 103 30.07 24.78 -31.85
CA ASP A 103 31.14 24.31 -30.97
C ASP A 103 30.57 23.55 -29.76
N TYR A 104 29.49 24.06 -29.17
CA TYR A 104 28.77 23.38 -28.08
C TYR A 104 28.06 22.11 -28.55
N GLY A 105 27.54 22.09 -29.78
CA GLY A 105 26.94 20.90 -30.40
C GLY A 105 25.76 20.32 -29.60
N ILE A 106 25.00 21.18 -28.91
CA ILE A 106 23.94 20.74 -28.00
C ILE A 106 22.77 20.13 -28.77
N LYS A 107 22.44 18.89 -28.42
CA LYS A 107 21.33 18.09 -28.93
C LYS A 107 20.36 17.80 -27.76
N PRO A 108 19.08 18.22 -27.85
CA PRO A 108 18.04 17.91 -26.85
C PRO A 108 17.81 16.42 -26.55
N SER A 109 18.38 15.53 -27.37
CA SER A 109 18.30 14.07 -27.18
C SER A 109 19.49 13.49 -26.40
N MET A 110 20.41 14.34 -25.94
CA MET A 110 21.54 13.87 -25.14
C MET A 110 21.12 13.55 -23.70
N GLN A 111 22.04 13.03 -22.90
CA GLN A 111 21.77 12.77 -21.49
C GLN A 111 21.52 14.10 -20.73
N LEU A 112 20.47 14.11 -19.91
CA LEU A 112 19.85 15.31 -19.32
C LEU A 112 20.84 16.18 -18.53
N GLU A 113 21.68 15.58 -17.69
CA GLU A 113 22.68 16.30 -16.90
C GLU A 113 23.79 16.89 -17.78
N ARG A 114 24.24 16.17 -18.81
CA ARG A 114 25.19 16.68 -19.82
C ARG A 114 24.61 17.87 -20.55
N GLU A 115 23.34 17.80 -20.95
CA GLU A 115 22.66 18.92 -21.59
C GLU A 115 22.56 20.13 -20.67
N THR A 116 22.16 19.90 -19.42
CA THR A 116 22.01 20.95 -18.40
C THR A 116 23.30 21.72 -18.19
N GLY A 117 24.44 21.01 -18.09
CA GLY A 117 25.75 21.62 -17.96
C GLY A 117 26.20 22.35 -19.23
N ALA A 118 25.93 21.79 -20.41
CA ALA A 118 26.28 22.42 -21.68
C ALA A 118 25.49 23.72 -21.91
N ILE A 119 24.18 23.73 -21.63
CA ILE A 119 23.33 24.93 -21.72
C ILE A 119 23.78 25.97 -20.70
N GLN A 120 24.13 25.55 -19.47
CA GLN A 120 24.63 26.47 -18.45
C GLN A 120 25.92 27.20 -18.90
N ASN A 121 26.86 26.47 -19.51
CA ASN A 121 28.10 27.05 -20.02
C ASN A 121 27.84 27.97 -21.23
N LEU A 122 26.97 27.56 -22.16
CA LEU A 122 26.56 28.40 -23.28
C LEU A 122 25.93 29.72 -22.79
N LEU A 123 25.06 29.66 -21.79
CA LEU A 123 24.44 30.86 -21.21
C LEU A 123 25.47 31.78 -20.56
N ALA A 124 26.44 31.22 -19.82
CA ALA A 124 27.53 32.00 -19.22
C ALA A 124 28.37 32.70 -20.30
N ASP A 125 28.71 32.01 -21.38
CA ASP A 125 29.43 32.60 -22.52
C ASP A 125 28.60 33.69 -23.20
N CYS A 126 27.29 33.50 -23.35
CA CYS A 126 26.38 34.52 -23.90
C CYS A 126 26.31 35.77 -23.01
N GLU A 127 26.42 35.63 -21.69
CA GLU A 127 26.40 36.75 -20.74
C GLU A 127 27.75 37.46 -20.64
N GLN A 128 28.86 36.76 -20.87
CA GLN A 128 30.21 37.27 -20.68
C GLN A 128 30.88 37.57 -22.03
N LYS A 129 31.17 36.52 -22.80
CA LYS A 129 31.97 36.56 -24.03
C LYS A 129 31.21 37.16 -25.21
N TYR A 130 29.91 36.88 -25.33
CA TYR A 130 29.09 37.26 -26.49
C TYR A 130 27.99 38.27 -26.17
N SER A 131 28.13 39.01 -25.07
CA SER A 131 27.11 39.93 -24.58
C SER A 131 26.76 41.04 -25.59
N ALA A 132 27.76 41.54 -26.33
CA ALA A 132 27.56 42.55 -27.35
C ALA A 132 26.74 42.01 -28.53
N GLU A 133 27.03 40.81 -29.02
CA GLU A 133 26.29 40.16 -30.10
C GLU A 133 24.87 39.81 -29.67
N VAL A 134 24.70 39.29 -28.46
CA VAL A 134 23.38 39.01 -27.87
C VAL A 134 22.54 40.28 -27.80
N ALA A 135 23.13 41.39 -27.36
CA ALA A 135 22.43 42.67 -27.30
C ALA A 135 22.08 43.22 -28.68
N LYS A 136 23.01 43.09 -29.64
CA LYS A 136 22.83 43.54 -31.02
C LYS A 136 21.71 42.78 -31.74
N LEU A 137 21.50 41.51 -31.43
CA LEU A 137 20.44 40.69 -32.01
C LEU A 137 19.14 40.67 -31.19
N GLY A 138 19.09 41.33 -30.03
CA GLY A 138 17.89 41.38 -29.18
C GLY A 138 17.53 40.02 -28.54
N LEU A 139 18.53 39.17 -28.24
CA LEU A 139 18.31 37.80 -27.77
C LEU A 139 18.26 37.65 -26.24
N GLN A 140 18.35 38.75 -25.49
CA GLN A 140 18.40 38.74 -24.03
C GLN A 140 17.20 38.02 -23.40
N THR A 141 15.99 38.32 -23.89
CA THR A 141 14.75 37.75 -23.32
C THR A 141 14.71 36.23 -23.47
N VAL A 142 15.03 35.70 -24.66
CA VAL A 142 15.01 34.25 -24.89
C VAL A 142 16.09 33.53 -24.07
N LEU A 143 17.27 34.14 -23.93
CA LEU A 143 18.37 33.59 -23.12
C LEU A 143 18.04 33.63 -21.62
N ALA A 144 17.38 34.69 -21.14
CA ALA A 144 16.91 34.76 -19.76
C ALA A 144 15.86 33.68 -19.46
N SER A 145 14.89 33.48 -20.35
CA SER A 145 13.91 32.39 -20.22
C SER A 145 14.58 31.02 -20.25
N LEU A 146 15.54 30.80 -21.16
CA LEU A 146 16.31 29.55 -21.23
C LEU A 146 17.11 29.30 -19.94
N LYS A 147 17.70 30.36 -19.35
CA LYS A 147 18.40 30.28 -18.07
C LYS A 147 17.49 29.84 -16.94
N THR A 148 16.29 30.42 -16.84
CA THR A 148 15.28 30.02 -15.85
C THR A 148 14.86 28.56 -16.05
N ALA A 149 14.57 28.14 -17.28
CA ALA A 149 14.17 26.76 -17.57
C ALA A 149 15.29 25.76 -17.26
N ASN A 150 16.54 26.05 -17.62
CA ASN A 150 17.67 25.19 -17.31
C ASN A 150 17.93 25.06 -15.80
N ALA A 151 17.82 26.17 -15.06
CA ALA A 151 17.91 26.15 -13.60
C ALA A 151 16.80 25.29 -12.98
N LYS A 152 15.58 25.33 -13.54
CA LYS A 152 14.48 24.50 -13.06
C LYS A 152 14.74 23.00 -13.24
N VAL A 153 15.26 22.60 -14.40
CA VAL A 153 15.66 21.20 -14.64
C VAL A 153 16.74 20.78 -13.63
N SER A 154 17.76 21.61 -13.41
CA SER A 154 18.82 21.33 -12.44
C SER A 154 18.29 21.18 -11.00
N GLU A 155 17.35 22.03 -10.57
CA GLU A 155 16.72 21.96 -9.26
C GLU A 155 15.91 20.66 -9.08
N LEU A 156 15.16 20.27 -10.11
CA LEU A 156 14.36 19.04 -10.08
C LEU A 156 15.24 17.78 -10.05
N LEU A 157 16.34 17.76 -10.80
CA LEU A 157 17.33 16.68 -10.77
C LEU A 157 17.96 16.52 -9.38
N TYR A 158 18.34 17.64 -8.74
CA TYR A 158 18.86 17.63 -7.38
C TYR A 158 17.81 17.14 -6.37
N SER A 159 16.57 17.62 -6.50
CA SER A 159 15.45 17.23 -5.64
C SER A 159 15.16 15.74 -5.76
N ARG A 160 15.12 15.19 -6.98
CA ARG A 160 14.96 13.75 -7.22
C ARG A 160 16.04 12.92 -6.55
N THR A 161 17.29 13.35 -6.65
CA THR A 161 18.42 12.66 -5.98
C THR A 161 18.21 12.66 -4.45
N THR A 162 17.82 13.80 -3.90
CA THR A 162 17.52 13.95 -2.46
C THR A 162 16.34 13.09 -2.01
N GLU A 163 15.30 12.96 -2.82
CA GLU A 163 14.16 12.07 -2.57
C GLU A 163 14.57 10.60 -2.63
N GLN A 164 15.38 10.22 -3.62
CA GLN A 164 15.89 8.86 -3.75
C GLN A 164 16.75 8.44 -2.55
N LEU A 165 17.55 9.34 -1.99
CA LEU A 165 18.30 9.07 -0.75
C LEU A 165 17.38 8.70 0.43
N LYS A 166 16.14 9.19 0.45
CA LYS A 166 15.15 8.85 1.50
C LYS A 166 14.50 7.49 1.26
N GLN A 167 14.60 6.93 0.05
CA GLN A 167 14.02 5.63 -0.27
C GLN A 167 14.92 4.51 0.24
N VAL A 168 14.41 3.76 1.22
CA VAL A 168 15.07 2.55 1.70
C VAL A 168 14.40 1.33 1.05
N ALA A 169 15.17 0.56 0.28
CA ALA A 169 14.69 -0.62 -0.40
C ALA A 169 13.98 -1.59 0.58
N GLY A 170 12.75 -1.98 0.25
CA GLY A 170 11.95 -2.87 1.08
C GLY A 170 11.39 -2.26 2.37
N ALA A 171 11.61 -0.98 2.66
CA ALA A 171 11.11 -0.35 3.89
C ALA A 171 9.57 -0.34 3.98
N LEU A 172 8.87 -0.01 2.89
CA LEU A 172 7.41 -0.11 2.87
C LEU A 172 6.92 -1.54 3.16
N ARG A 173 7.61 -2.56 2.64
CA ARG A 173 7.26 -3.96 2.92
C ARG A 173 7.41 -4.28 4.41
N LYS A 174 8.49 -3.81 5.04
CA LYS A 174 8.72 -3.98 6.49
C LYS A 174 7.66 -3.23 7.31
N ALA A 175 7.34 -1.99 6.96
CA ALA A 175 6.32 -1.21 7.63
C ALA A 175 4.93 -1.86 7.53
N ARG A 176 4.55 -2.39 6.36
CA ARG A 176 3.32 -3.19 6.20
C ARG A 176 3.27 -4.40 7.13
N GLN A 177 4.40 -5.09 7.30
CA GLN A 177 4.49 -6.23 8.23
C GLN A 177 4.29 -5.79 9.68
N GLN A 178 4.85 -4.64 10.06
CA GLN A 178 4.66 -4.07 11.40
C GLN A 178 3.19 -3.68 11.65
N SER A 179 2.51 -3.05 10.68
CA SER A 179 1.08 -2.76 10.75
C SER A 179 0.24 -4.05 10.86
N ASP A 180 0.53 -5.06 10.04
CA ASP A 180 -0.13 -6.38 10.08
C ASP A 180 0.04 -7.02 11.48
N GLU A 181 1.23 -6.98 12.08
CA GLU A 181 1.48 -7.52 13.42
C GLU A 181 0.79 -6.71 14.52
N ALA A 182 0.84 -5.38 14.47
CA ALA A 182 0.17 -4.51 15.43
C ALA A 182 -1.36 -4.74 15.38
N PHE A 183 -1.94 -4.88 14.19
CA PHE A 183 -3.36 -5.19 14.04
C PHE A 183 -3.72 -6.57 14.62
N LYS A 184 -2.86 -7.58 14.44
CA LYS A 184 -3.05 -8.88 15.12
C LYS A 184 -3.07 -8.73 16.65
N GLN A 185 -2.25 -7.85 17.22
CA GLN A 185 -2.25 -7.60 18.66
C GLN A 185 -3.54 -6.93 19.12
N VAL A 186 -4.05 -5.93 18.39
CA VAL A 186 -5.37 -5.33 18.67
C VAL A 186 -6.45 -6.42 18.71
N ARG A 187 -6.49 -7.33 17.73
CA ARG A 187 -7.45 -8.44 17.71
C ARG A 187 -7.28 -9.41 18.88
N LYS A 188 -6.05 -9.72 19.29
CA LYS A 188 -5.78 -10.60 20.43
C LYS A 188 -6.30 -10.00 21.73
N VAL A 189 -6.00 -8.73 21.98
CA VAL A 189 -6.47 -8.03 23.19
C VAL A 189 -7.98 -7.89 23.18
N ALA A 190 -8.58 -7.53 22.04
CA ALA A 190 -10.04 -7.49 21.86
C ALA A 190 -10.70 -8.82 22.26
N ASN A 191 -10.23 -9.94 21.70
CA ASN A 191 -10.77 -11.26 22.01
C ASN A 191 -10.59 -11.65 23.48
N ALA A 192 -9.45 -11.28 24.10
CA ALA A 192 -9.22 -11.51 25.52
C ALA A 192 -10.22 -10.72 26.37
N MET A 193 -10.45 -9.44 26.07
CA MET A 193 -11.46 -8.61 26.76
C MET A 193 -12.87 -9.17 26.64
N ALA A 194 -13.26 -9.67 25.46
CA ALA A 194 -14.56 -10.31 25.28
C ALA A 194 -14.72 -11.53 26.19
N THR A 195 -13.66 -12.33 26.33
CA THR A 195 -13.64 -13.52 27.19
C THR A 195 -13.72 -13.15 28.68
N LEU A 196 -13.19 -11.98 29.06
CA LEU A 196 -13.16 -11.47 30.44
C LEU A 196 -14.40 -10.65 30.83
N GLY A 197 -15.44 -10.62 29.99
CA GLY A 197 -16.73 -10.01 30.33
C GLY A 197 -17.05 -8.68 29.62
N SER A 198 -16.18 -8.16 28.76
CA SER A 198 -16.42 -6.94 27.98
C SER A 198 -17.04 -7.20 26.60
N ALA A 199 -17.74 -8.33 26.42
CA ALA A 199 -18.24 -8.78 25.12
C ALA A 199 -19.22 -7.78 24.48
N GLU A 200 -20.16 -7.24 25.25
CA GLU A 200 -21.17 -6.29 24.76
C GLU A 200 -20.55 -4.97 24.28
N ALA A 201 -19.59 -4.43 25.05
CA ALA A 201 -18.88 -3.20 24.69
C ALA A 201 -18.03 -3.38 23.41
N LEU A 202 -17.48 -4.58 23.19
CA LEU A 202 -16.63 -4.87 22.03
C LEU A 202 -17.43 -5.18 20.76
N LYS A 203 -18.69 -5.60 20.89
CA LYS A 203 -19.50 -6.08 19.77
C LYS A 203 -19.55 -5.11 18.58
N PRO A 204 -19.79 -3.79 18.76
CA PRO A 204 -19.80 -2.84 17.64
C PRO A 204 -18.46 -2.77 16.90
N PHE A 205 -17.34 -2.80 17.63
CA PHE A 205 -16.00 -2.81 17.05
C PHE A 205 -15.75 -4.11 16.27
N ALA A 206 -16.08 -5.26 16.87
CA ALA A 206 -15.92 -6.56 16.23
C ALA A 206 -16.76 -6.67 14.95
N ASP A 207 -18.00 -6.21 14.97
CA ASP A 207 -18.90 -6.21 13.81
C ASP A 207 -18.33 -5.36 12.67
N PHE A 208 -17.81 -4.16 12.97
CA PHE A 208 -17.12 -3.32 11.99
C PHE A 208 -15.91 -4.01 11.37
N VAL A 209 -15.03 -4.56 12.20
CA VAL A 209 -13.81 -5.24 11.72
C VAL A 209 -14.15 -6.44 10.85
N ASN A 210 -15.15 -7.24 11.24
CA ASN A 210 -15.60 -8.40 10.47
C ASN A 210 -16.21 -7.98 9.13
N GLN A 211 -17.03 -6.93 9.11
CA GLN A 211 -17.59 -6.39 7.87
C GLN A 211 -16.50 -5.85 6.94
N LEU A 212 -15.50 -5.16 7.48
CA LEU A 212 -14.36 -4.67 6.71
C LEU A 212 -13.54 -5.83 6.12
N ILE A 213 -13.26 -6.87 6.92
CA ILE A 213 -12.58 -8.08 6.45
C ILE A 213 -13.38 -8.73 5.31
N LYS A 214 -14.70 -8.90 5.49
CA LYS A 214 -15.58 -9.49 4.47
C LYS A 214 -15.52 -8.71 3.16
N ARG A 215 -15.66 -7.38 3.21
CA ARG A 215 -15.52 -6.51 2.04
C ARG A 215 -14.20 -6.74 1.32
N TYR A 216 -13.08 -6.79 2.05
CA TYR A 216 -11.77 -7.04 1.47
C TYR A 216 -11.63 -8.44 0.87
N GLU A 217 -12.22 -9.45 1.51
CA GLU A 217 -12.27 -10.81 0.97
C GLU A 217 -13.07 -10.89 -0.33
N ASP A 218 -14.17 -10.15 -0.43
CA ASP A 218 -15.11 -10.19 -1.55
C ASP A 218 -14.73 -9.27 -2.72
N GLU A 219 -14.12 -8.13 -2.46
CA GLU A 219 -13.84 -7.10 -3.48
C GLU A 219 -12.35 -7.02 -3.82
N VAL A 220 -11.47 -7.08 -2.81
CA VAL A 220 -10.06 -6.70 -2.96
C VAL A 220 -9.14 -7.90 -3.21
N LEU A 221 -9.44 -9.08 -2.67
CA LEU A 221 -8.58 -10.25 -2.84
C LEU A 221 -8.54 -10.76 -4.30
N PRO A 222 -7.37 -11.17 -4.82
CA PRO A 222 -7.28 -11.81 -6.12
C PRO A 222 -8.15 -13.08 -6.21
N LYS A 223 -8.82 -13.31 -7.35
CA LYS A 223 -9.75 -14.44 -7.59
C LYS A 223 -9.18 -15.82 -7.17
N LYS A 224 -7.89 -16.07 -7.46
CA LYS A 224 -7.18 -17.31 -7.08
C LYS A 224 -7.15 -17.53 -5.56
N ARG A 225 -7.01 -16.45 -4.79
CA ARG A 225 -6.97 -16.48 -3.32
C ARG A 225 -8.36 -16.64 -2.71
N LYS A 226 -9.37 -15.98 -3.29
CA LYS A 226 -10.80 -16.20 -2.95
C LYS A 226 -11.17 -17.67 -3.03
N ARG A 227 -10.77 -18.35 -4.11
CA ARG A 227 -11.00 -19.80 -4.31
C ARG A 227 -10.34 -20.65 -3.21
N MET A 228 -9.09 -20.35 -2.83
CA MET A 228 -8.40 -21.05 -1.74
C MET A 228 -9.02 -20.83 -0.36
N ILE A 229 -9.51 -19.62 -0.08
CA ILE A 229 -10.20 -19.33 1.20
C ILE A 229 -11.53 -20.08 1.24
N ARG A 230 -12.32 -20.03 0.16
CA ARG A 230 -13.60 -20.76 0.04
C ARG A 230 -13.40 -22.28 0.19
N SER A 231 -12.35 -22.85 -0.41
CA SER A 231 -12.06 -24.28 -0.25
C SER A 231 -11.68 -24.63 1.19
N ARG A 232 -10.86 -23.81 1.87
CA ARG A 232 -10.52 -24.00 3.29
C ARG A 232 -11.73 -23.87 4.22
N MET A 233 -12.62 -22.90 3.96
CA MET A 233 -13.88 -22.74 4.70
C MET A 233 -14.76 -23.97 4.54
N ALA A 234 -14.96 -24.46 3.31
CA ALA A 234 -15.74 -25.67 3.05
C ALA A 234 -15.19 -26.91 3.78
N VAL A 235 -13.85 -27.05 3.84
CA VAL A 235 -13.20 -28.12 4.60
C VAL A 235 -13.45 -27.98 6.11
N LYS A 236 -13.38 -26.77 6.68
CA LYS A 236 -13.69 -26.51 8.10
C LYS A 236 -15.15 -26.84 8.42
N THR A 237 -16.09 -26.39 7.59
CA THR A 237 -17.53 -26.66 7.78
C THR A 237 -17.83 -28.16 7.68
N SER A 238 -17.21 -28.86 6.72
CA SER A 238 -17.29 -30.33 6.60
C SER A 238 -16.74 -31.06 7.84
N ARG A 239 -15.64 -30.56 8.42
CA ARG A 239 -15.06 -31.15 9.64
C ARG A 239 -15.92 -30.91 10.87
N ALA A 240 -16.50 -29.72 11.02
CA ALA A 240 -17.44 -29.41 12.09
C ALA A 240 -18.71 -30.26 12.01
N ALA A 241 -19.29 -30.41 10.80
CA ALA A 241 -20.44 -31.26 10.56
C ALA A 241 -20.16 -32.75 10.89
N ARG A 242 -18.99 -33.27 10.48
CA ARG A 242 -18.56 -34.64 10.84
C ARG A 242 -18.42 -34.84 12.35
N ASN A 243 -17.89 -33.86 13.07
CA ASN A 243 -17.78 -33.92 14.53
C ASN A 243 -19.15 -33.96 15.21
N LEU A 244 -20.13 -33.19 14.73
CA LEU A 244 -21.51 -33.21 15.24
C LEU A 244 -22.21 -34.54 14.97
N VAL A 245 -22.06 -35.12 13.77
CA VAL A 245 -22.61 -36.45 13.44
C VAL A 245 -21.97 -37.53 14.33
N THR A 246 -20.67 -37.43 14.58
CA THR A 246 -19.94 -38.37 15.46
C THR A 246 -20.42 -38.25 16.92
N ALA A 247 -20.66 -37.03 17.41
CA ALA A 247 -21.24 -36.80 18.73
C ALA A 247 -22.66 -37.37 18.84
N GLY A 248 -23.50 -37.16 17.82
CA GLY A 248 -24.85 -37.73 17.75
C GLY A 248 -24.87 -39.26 17.75
N LYS A 249 -23.97 -39.91 16.99
CA LYS A 249 -23.81 -41.38 17.00
C LYS A 249 -23.40 -41.90 18.38
N ARG A 250 -22.50 -41.21 19.08
CA ARG A 250 -22.09 -41.56 20.46
C ARG A 250 -23.25 -41.44 21.44
N LEU A 251 -24.09 -40.41 21.30
CA LEU A 251 -25.28 -40.22 22.14
C LEU A 251 -26.32 -41.33 21.91
N MET A 252 -26.57 -41.69 20.64
CA MET A 252 -27.49 -42.78 20.29
C MET A 252 -26.98 -44.16 20.73
N ALA A 253 -25.67 -44.41 20.64
CA ALA A 253 -25.05 -45.65 21.14
C ALA A 253 -25.19 -45.76 22.67
N ARG A 254 -24.98 -44.65 23.39
CA ARG A 254 -25.23 -44.59 24.84
C ARG A 254 -26.68 -44.90 25.17
N SER A 255 -27.63 -44.27 24.49
CA SER A 255 -29.07 -44.52 24.68
C SER A 255 -29.47 -45.99 24.44
N ARG A 256 -28.96 -46.61 23.36
CA ARG A 256 -29.19 -48.04 23.09
C ARG A 256 -28.61 -48.94 24.18
N ALA A 257 -27.42 -48.63 24.68
CA ALA A 257 -26.82 -49.37 25.79
C ALA A 257 -27.70 -49.28 27.06
N THR A 258 -28.23 -48.09 27.38
CA THR A 258 -29.15 -47.92 28.52
C THR A 258 -30.44 -48.73 28.36
N VAL A 259 -31.05 -48.71 27.18
CA VAL A 259 -32.27 -49.49 26.89
C VAL A 259 -32.01 -51.00 26.95
N THR A 260 -30.83 -51.44 26.49
CA THR A 260 -30.44 -52.85 26.54
C THR A 260 -30.22 -53.31 27.98
N MET A 261 -29.53 -52.51 28.80
CA MET A 261 -29.36 -52.78 30.23
C MET A 261 -30.71 -52.81 30.97
N ALA A 262 -31.64 -51.90 30.64
CA ALA A 262 -32.99 -51.93 31.21
C ALA A 262 -33.77 -53.21 30.83
N ARG A 263 -33.58 -53.75 29.61
CA ARG A 263 -34.18 -55.02 29.19
C ARG A 263 -33.56 -56.23 29.89
N ILE A 264 -32.24 -56.25 30.06
CA ILE A 264 -31.53 -57.31 30.80
C ILE A 264 -32.03 -57.35 32.25
N ASN A 265 -32.06 -56.21 32.93
CA ASN A 265 -32.56 -56.11 34.30
C ASN A 265 -34.03 -56.54 34.42
N ARG A 266 -34.86 -56.29 33.40
CA ARG A 266 -36.25 -56.75 33.37
C ARG A 266 -36.36 -58.26 33.18
N ALA A 267 -35.51 -58.86 32.35
CA ALA A 267 -35.47 -60.31 32.12
C ALA A 267 -34.97 -61.08 33.35
N GLU A 268 -33.97 -60.55 34.05
CA GLU A 268 -33.50 -61.11 35.33
C GLU A 268 -34.60 -61.05 36.40
N LYS A 269 -35.37 -59.96 36.45
CA LYS A 269 -36.50 -59.82 37.37
C LYS A 269 -37.64 -60.82 37.09
N VAL A 270 -37.83 -61.23 35.83
CA VAL A 270 -38.82 -62.25 35.43
C VAL A 270 -38.32 -63.67 35.74
N ARG A 271 -37.00 -63.93 35.59
CA ARG A 271 -36.38 -65.21 35.99
C ARG A 271 -36.40 -65.45 37.51
N ALA A 272 -36.45 -64.39 38.31
CA ALA A 272 -36.49 -64.47 39.77
C ALA A 272 -37.92 -64.63 40.35
N MET A 273 -38.97 -64.76 39.54
CA MET A 273 -40.32 -65.03 40.06
C MET A 273 -40.53 -66.54 40.29
N PRO A 274 -40.98 -66.97 41.48
CA PRO A 274 -41.08 -68.39 41.82
C PRO A 274 -42.24 -69.07 41.07
N GLN A 275 -41.99 -70.27 40.52
CA GLN A 275 -43.04 -71.13 39.96
C GLN A 275 -43.88 -71.71 41.08
N SER A 276 -45.15 -71.34 41.12
CA SER A 276 -46.17 -72.00 41.95
C SER A 276 -46.55 -73.33 41.31
N HIS A 277 -46.12 -74.46 41.87
CA HIS A 277 -46.77 -75.76 41.64
C HIS A 277 -47.00 -76.53 42.96
N GLN A 278 -48.20 -77.09 43.01
CA GLN A 278 -48.93 -77.74 44.10
C GLN A 278 -48.29 -79.04 44.63
N ARG A 279 -48.83 -79.49 45.79
CA ARG A 279 -48.96 -80.87 46.35
C ARG A 279 -48.03 -81.18 47.52
N ASN A 280 -48.43 -81.87 48.59
CA ASN A 280 -49.72 -82.29 49.14
C ASN A 280 -49.45 -82.77 50.59
N SER A 281 -50.46 -82.66 51.46
CA SER A 281 -50.72 -83.40 52.72
C SER A 281 -49.67 -84.34 53.34
N LEU A 282 -49.42 -84.20 54.65
CA LEU A 282 -49.91 -85.12 55.70
C LEU A 282 -49.36 -84.77 57.10
N LEU A 283 -50.30 -84.76 58.05
CA LEU A 283 -50.21 -84.65 59.52
C LEU A 283 -49.83 -83.29 60.11
#